data_AF-A0A8X6IYG3-F1
#
_entry.id   AF-A0A8X6IYG3-F1
#
_cell.length_a   1.000
_cell.length_b   1.000
_cell.length_c   1.000
_cell.angle_alpha   90.00
_cell.angle_beta   90.00
_cell.angle_gamma   90.00
#
_symmetry.space_group_name_H-M   'P 1'
#
loop_
_entity.id
_entity.type
_entity.pdbx_description
1 polymer ?
#
loop_
_entity_poly.entity_id
_entity_poly.type
_entity_poly.pdbx_seq_one_letter_code
_entity_poly.pdbx_strand_id
1 'polypeptide(L)'
;MVYENFFHLLDLVIVNAWLLNKRVKTDKKSENKKNLMNLQKFKSEVASCLCKMGYNQNSKRRRPSNTLIEQMFQTKRCKEIAQSIPCKDIRRDGMNHWPIWSEKRIQCKFPNKLSAKSLK
;
A
#
# COMPACT_ATOMS: atom_id res chain seq x y z
N MET A 1 -16.35 -3.22 -15.38
CA MET A 1 -17.77 -2.81 -15.37
C MET A 1 -18.51 -3.07 -14.05
N VAL A 2 -17.85 -3.37 -12.92
CA VAL A 2 -18.55 -3.62 -11.63
C VAL A 2 -18.53 -2.41 -10.69
N TYR A 3 -17.53 -1.53 -10.84
CA TYR A 3 -17.32 -0.42 -9.90
C TYR A 3 -18.26 0.78 -10.10
N GLU A 4 -18.80 1.00 -11.30
CA GLU A 4 -19.69 2.15 -11.57
C GLU A 4 -21.02 2.04 -10.82
N ASN A 5 -21.62 0.84 -10.80
CA ASN A 5 -22.87 0.59 -10.08
C ASN A 5 -22.73 0.76 -8.56
N PHE A 6 -21.53 0.53 -8.01
CA PHE A 6 -21.30 0.62 -6.57
C PHE A 6 -21.39 2.07 -6.07
N PHE A 7 -20.80 3.03 -6.80
CA PHE A 7 -20.88 4.44 -6.41
C PHE A 7 -22.31 4.99 -6.52
N HIS A 8 -23.05 4.57 -7.54
CA HIS A 8 -24.47 4.93 -7.66
C HIS A 8 -25.31 4.39 -6.51
N LEU A 9 -25.07 3.14 -6.09
CA LEU A 9 -25.75 2.56 -4.92
C LEU A 9 -25.38 3.31 -3.64
N LEU A 10 -24.10 3.64 -3.45
CA LEU A 10 -23.65 4.43 -2.29
C LEU A 10 -24.33 5.81 -2.25
N ASP A 11 -24.39 6.51 -3.37
CA ASP A 11 -25.05 7.82 -3.42
C ASP A 11 -26.55 7.71 -3.12
N LEU A 12 -27.22 6.68 -3.64
CA LEU A 12 -28.63 6.41 -3.33
C LEU A 12 -28.86 6.21 -1.82
N VAL A 13 -28.05 5.36 -1.19
CA VAL A 13 -28.13 5.07 0.26
C VAL A 13 -27.86 6.34 1.08
N ILE A 14 -26.83 7.10 0.72
CA ILE A 14 -26.45 8.32 1.45
C ILE A 14 -27.54 9.40 1.35
N VAL A 15 -28.13 9.60 0.17
CA VAL A 15 -29.22 10.56 -0.03
C VAL A 15 -30.47 10.14 0.75
N ASN A 16 -30.82 8.85 0.74
CA ASN A 16 -31.94 8.33 1.52
C ASN A 16 -31.72 8.50 3.04
N ALA A 17 -30.52 8.22 3.53
CA ALA A 17 -30.16 8.44 4.93
C ALA A 17 -30.25 9.94 5.32
N TRP A 18 -29.85 10.86 4.43
CA TRP A 18 -29.99 12.29 4.66
C TRP A 18 -31.45 12.74 4.74
N LEU A 19 -32.31 12.23 3.86
CA LEU A 19 -33.75 12.52 3.90
C LEU A 19 -34.39 12.00 5.19
N LEU A 20 -34.02 10.80 5.63
CA LEU A 20 -34.49 10.23 6.90
C LEU A 20 -34.03 11.08 8.09
N ASN A 21 -32.76 11.48 8.13
CA ASN A 21 -32.22 12.35 9.18
C ASN A 21 -32.98 13.68 9.26
N LYS A 22 -33.33 14.28 8.11
CA LYS A 22 -34.16 15.48 8.06
C LYS A 22 -35.54 15.26 8.67
N ARG A 23 -36.23 14.17 8.31
CA ARG A 23 -37.57 13.83 8.84
C ARG A 23 -37.53 13.69 10.36
N VAL A 24 -36.58 12.91 10.88
CA VAL A 24 -36.42 12.71 12.34
C VAL A 24 -36.18 14.04 13.07
N LYS A 25 -35.38 14.94 12.49
CA LYS A 25 -35.11 16.27 13.08
C LYS A 25 -36.33 17.19 13.01
N THR A 26 -37.12 17.14 11.94
CA THR A 26 -38.35 17.94 11.82
C THR A 26 -39.47 17.43 12.72
N ASP A 27 -39.61 16.12 12.86
CA ASP A 27 -40.67 15.48 13.64
C ASP A 27 -40.49 15.71 15.14
N LYS A 28 -39.22 15.82 15.59
CA LYS A 28 -38.90 16.13 17.00
C LYS A 28 -39.28 17.55 17.45
N LYS A 29 -39.90 18.41 16.61
CA LYS A 29 -40.33 19.80 16.88
C LYS A 29 -39.28 20.74 17.52
N SER A 30 -38.05 20.28 17.74
CA SER A 30 -37.03 20.94 18.56
C SER A 30 -36.02 21.74 17.74
N GLU A 31 -35.88 21.47 16.45
CA GLU A 31 -34.97 22.22 15.58
C GLU A 31 -35.77 23.01 14.55
N ASN A 32 -35.65 24.35 14.59
CA ASN A 32 -36.07 25.22 13.51
C ASN A 32 -35.49 24.69 12.18
N LYS A 33 -36.26 24.72 11.08
CA LYS A 33 -35.80 24.33 9.72
C LYS A 33 -34.45 24.93 9.32
N LYS A 34 -34.05 26.03 9.97
CA LYS A 34 -32.75 26.72 9.83
C LYS A 34 -31.53 25.88 10.27
N ASN A 35 -31.71 24.86 11.11
CA ASN A 35 -30.61 24.02 11.64
C ASN A 35 -30.44 22.69 10.87
N LEU A 36 -31.19 22.48 9.78
CA LEU A 36 -31.05 21.27 8.98
C LEU A 36 -29.71 21.26 8.25
N MET A 37 -28.99 20.16 8.39
CA MET A 37 -27.68 20.01 7.78
C MET A 37 -27.79 19.87 6.26
N ASN A 38 -27.01 20.67 5.52
CA ASN A 38 -26.89 20.55 4.07
C ASN A 38 -26.32 19.18 3.66
N LEU A 39 -26.67 18.70 2.47
CA LEU A 39 -26.27 17.38 1.97
C LEU A 39 -24.74 17.22 1.96
N GLN A 40 -24.00 18.24 1.50
CA GLN A 40 -22.54 18.21 1.47
C GLN A 40 -21.94 18.02 2.87
N LYS A 41 -22.46 18.73 3.88
CA LYS A 41 -21.99 18.61 5.26
C LYS A 41 -22.33 17.23 5.83
N PHE A 42 -23.52 16.71 5.54
CA PHE A 42 -23.89 15.33 5.89
C PHE A 42 -22.94 14.29 5.29
N LYS A 43 -22.63 14.39 3.98
CA LYS A 43 -21.65 13.50 3.33
C LYS A 43 -20.28 13.58 4.03
N SER A 44 -19.82 14.79 4.37
CA SER A 44 -18.52 14.97 5.04
C SER A 44 -18.47 14.36 6.44
N GLU A 45 -19.54 14.48 7.23
CA GLU A 45 -19.62 13.88 8.57
C GLU A 45 -19.67 12.36 8.49
N VAL A 46 -20.47 11.80 7.58
CA VAL A 46 -20.54 10.35 7.35
C VAL A 46 -19.16 9.81 6.95
N ALA A 47 -18.46 10.46 6.02
CA ALA A 47 -17.12 10.07 5.62
C ALA A 47 -16.13 10.11 6.81
N SER A 48 -16.17 11.18 7.61
CA SER A 48 -15.33 11.33 8.80
C SER A 48 -15.58 10.22 9.82
N CYS A 49 -16.84 9.92 10.12
CA CYS A 49 -17.24 8.86 11.03
C CYS A 49 -16.76 7.49 10.55
N LEU A 50 -16.99 7.15 9.27
CA LEU A 50 -16.58 5.87 8.70
C LEU A 50 -15.06 5.70 8.68
N CYS A 51 -14.31 6.74 8.30
CA CYS A 51 -12.85 6.72 8.31
C CYS A 51 -12.27 6.54 9.72
N LYS A 52 -12.91 7.12 10.75
CA LYS A 52 -12.50 6.97 12.15
C LYS A 52 -12.89 5.60 12.72
N MET A 53 -14.05 5.07 12.33
CA MET A 53 -14.58 3.81 12.84
C MET A 53 -13.75 2.58 12.42
N GLY A 54 -13.03 2.66 11.28
CA GLY A 54 -12.10 1.62 10.84
C GLY A 54 -10.66 1.75 11.36
N TYR A 55 -10.34 2.82 12.10
CA TYR A 55 -8.99 3.05 12.61
C TYR A 55 -8.78 2.31 13.93
N ASN A 56 -8.53 0.99 13.83
CA ASN A 56 -7.83 0.30 14.91
C ASN A 56 -6.45 0.97 15.06
N GLN A 57 -6.26 1.75 16.13
CA GLN A 57 -5.00 2.41 16.50
C GLN A 57 -3.79 1.44 16.49
N ASN A 58 -4.03 0.13 16.47
CA ASN A 58 -3.04 -0.94 16.51
C ASN A 58 -2.62 -1.50 15.14
N SER A 59 -3.29 -1.14 14.04
CA SER A 59 -2.92 -1.63 12.70
C SER A 59 -1.98 -0.62 12.03
N LYS A 60 -0.70 -0.65 12.40
CA LYS A 60 0.36 -0.02 11.60
C LYS A 60 0.40 -0.69 10.22
N ARG A 61 -0.37 -0.17 9.25
CA ARG A 61 -0.12 -0.42 7.83
C ARG A 61 1.16 0.32 7.44
N ARG A 62 2.29 -0.15 7.95
CA ARG A 62 3.62 0.35 7.59
C ARG A 62 4.16 -0.53 6.47
N ARG A 63 4.62 0.12 5.40
CA ARG A 63 5.65 -0.43 4.52
C ARG A 63 6.79 -0.94 5.42
N PRO A 64 7.27 -2.18 5.28
CA PRO A 64 8.38 -2.65 6.10
C PRO A 64 9.53 -1.66 5.94
N SER A 65 9.96 -1.06 7.06
CA SER A 65 11.07 -0.12 7.07
C SER A 65 12.31 -0.84 6.55
N ASN A 66 13.13 -0.14 5.75
CA ASN A 66 14.37 -0.67 5.17
C ASN A 66 15.32 -1.32 6.20
N THR A 67 15.14 -1.04 7.48
CA THR A 67 15.87 -1.66 8.59
C THR A 67 15.71 -3.18 8.67
N LEU A 68 14.49 -3.72 8.48
CA LEU A 68 14.25 -5.17 8.48
C LEU A 68 14.93 -5.84 7.28
N ILE A 69 14.85 -5.20 6.12
CA ILE A 69 15.50 -5.69 4.89
C ILE A 69 17.02 -5.66 5.06
N GLU A 70 17.59 -4.60 5.63
CA GLU A 70 19.02 -4.51 5.93
C GLU A 70 19.48 -5.56 6.96
N GLN A 71 18.68 -5.82 8.01
CA GLN A 71 18.93 -6.91 8.97
C GLN A 71 18.84 -8.30 8.33
N MET A 72 17.90 -8.52 7.41
CA MET A 72 17.81 -9.76 6.62
C MET A 72 19.02 -9.96 5.70
N PHE A 73 19.59 -8.89 5.17
CA PHE A 73 20.84 -8.98 4.39
C PHE A 73 22.06 -9.24 5.27
N GLN A 74 22.11 -8.67 6.48
CA GLN A 74 23.19 -8.93 7.43
C GLN A 74 23.18 -10.38 7.92
N THR A 75 22.01 -10.94 8.25
CA THR A 75 21.86 -12.35 8.67
C THR A 75 22.21 -13.35 7.56
N LYS A 76 22.00 -12.98 6.29
CA LYS A 76 22.44 -13.79 5.14
C LYS A 76 23.95 -13.79 4.88
N ARG A 77 24.73 -12.93 5.55
CA ARG A 77 26.21 -12.95 5.46
C ARG A 77 26.83 -14.20 6.09
N CYS A 78 26.08 -14.95 6.91
CA CYS A 78 26.60 -16.09 7.67
C CYS A 78 26.36 -17.47 7.02
N LYS A 79 25.89 -17.57 5.78
CA LYS A 79 25.83 -18.88 5.09
C LYS A 79 27.11 -19.09 4.29
N GLU A 80 27.96 -19.99 4.79
CA GLU A 80 29.30 -20.35 4.28
C GLU A 80 29.36 -20.73 2.79
N ILE A 81 28.22 -20.95 2.13
CA ILE A 81 28.10 -21.39 0.73
C ILE A 81 27.57 -20.27 -0.20
N ALA A 82 27.09 -19.15 0.34
CA ALA A 82 26.55 -18.05 -0.47
C ALA A 82 27.64 -17.00 -0.76
N GLN A 83 27.74 -16.56 -2.02
CA GLN A 83 28.60 -15.43 -2.40
C GLN A 83 28.29 -14.21 -1.51
N SER A 84 29.33 -13.55 -1.01
CA SER A 84 29.18 -12.42 -0.09
C SER A 84 28.36 -11.31 -0.72
N ILE A 85 27.25 -10.94 -0.08
CA ILE A 85 26.41 -9.84 -0.56
C ILE A 85 27.22 -8.53 -0.47
N PRO A 86 27.35 -7.76 -1.58
CA PRO A 86 28.07 -6.50 -1.60
C PRO A 86 27.57 -5.51 -0.54
N CYS A 87 28.44 -4.60 -0.08
CA CYS A 87 28.09 -3.61 0.92
C CYS A 87 26.97 -2.67 0.42
N LYS A 88 26.34 -1.93 1.35
CA LYS A 88 25.18 -1.08 1.05
C LYS A 88 25.51 0.00 0.02
N ASP A 89 26.72 0.54 0.08
CA ASP A 89 27.17 1.62 -0.79
C ASP A 89 27.31 1.15 -2.24
N ILE A 90 27.88 -0.05 -2.45
CA ILE A 90 27.93 -0.69 -3.78
C ILE A 90 26.52 -1.04 -4.29
N ARG A 91 25.63 -1.51 -3.42
CA ARG A 91 24.26 -1.86 -3.85
C ARG A 91 23.38 -0.66 -4.22
N ARG A 92 23.73 0.53 -3.74
CA ARG A 92 22.97 1.77 -3.92
C ARG A 92 23.76 2.82 -4.69
N ASP A 93 24.87 2.43 -5.31
CA ASP A 93 25.73 3.33 -6.08
C ASP A 93 25.00 3.95 -7.28
N GLY A 94 23.82 3.43 -7.65
CA GLY A 94 23.04 3.91 -8.79
C GLY A 94 23.67 3.53 -10.13
N MET A 95 24.79 2.80 -10.10
CA MET A 95 25.56 2.35 -11.25
C MET A 95 25.09 0.95 -11.65
N ASN A 96 23.77 0.71 -11.64
CA ASN A 96 23.23 -0.49 -12.26
C ASN A 96 23.60 -0.43 -13.73
N HIS A 97 24.53 -1.29 -14.15
CA HIS A 97 24.94 -1.35 -15.54
C HIS A 97 23.70 -1.70 -16.37
N TRP A 98 23.34 -0.82 -17.30
CA TRP A 98 22.34 -1.16 -18.30
C TRP A 98 22.81 -2.39 -19.06
N PRO A 99 21.91 -3.33 -19.41
CA PRO A 99 22.29 -4.47 -20.22
C PRO A 99 22.95 -3.94 -21.50
N ILE A 100 24.20 -4.32 -21.71
CA ILE A 100 24.93 -4.00 -22.94
C ILE A 100 24.42 -4.99 -23.98
N TRP A 101 23.58 -4.49 -24.88
CA TRP A 101 23.09 -5.27 -26.01
C TRP A 101 24.22 -5.42 -27.03
N SER A 102 24.86 -6.60 -27.06
CA SER A 102 25.82 -6.96 -28.10
C SER A 102 25.22 -7.98 -29.05
N GLU A 103 25.55 -7.88 -30.34
CA GLU A 103 25.10 -8.83 -31.38
C GLU A 103 25.60 -10.26 -31.13
N LYS A 104 26.74 -10.40 -30.44
CA LYS A 104 27.32 -11.68 -30.04
C LYS A 104 26.88 -12.03 -28.62
N ARG A 105 26.62 -13.32 -28.35
CA ARG A 105 26.43 -13.80 -26.96
C ARG A 105 27.69 -13.51 -26.16
N ILE A 106 27.55 -12.68 -25.12
CA ILE A 106 28.62 -12.44 -24.16
C ILE A 106 28.72 -13.65 -23.23
N GLN A 107 29.90 -14.27 -23.17
CA GLN A 107 30.20 -15.28 -22.16
C GLN A 107 30.74 -14.61 -20.88
N CYS A 108 30.51 -15.24 -19.73
CA CYS A 108 31.08 -14.78 -18.46
C CYS A 108 32.61 -14.72 -18.58
N LYS A 109 33.23 -13.59 -18.20
CA LYS A 109 34.70 -13.44 -18.17
C LYS A 109 35.41 -14.46 -17.26
N PHE A 110 34.67 -15.10 -16.34
CA PHE A 110 35.18 -16.13 -15.42
C PHE A 110 34.34 -17.41 -15.52
N PRO A 111 34.52 -18.24 -16.55
CA PRO A 111 33.68 -19.42 -16.78
C PRO A 111 33.82 -20.51 -15.70
N ASN A 112 34.95 -20.58 -14.99
CA ASN A 112 35.26 -21.69 -14.08
C ASN A 112 34.79 -21.51 -12.62
N LYS A 113 34.04 -20.45 -12.28
CA LYS A 113 33.60 -20.21 -10.88
C LYS A 113 32.21 -20.76 -10.53
N LEU A 114 31.56 -21.48 -11.46
CA LEU A 114 30.22 -22.05 -11.25
C LEU A 114 30.19 -23.59 -11.22
N SER A 115 31.34 -24.28 -11.29
CA SER A 115 31.40 -25.76 -11.32
C SER A 115 31.70 -26.42 -9.97
N ALA A 116 31.40 -25.78 -8.85
CA ALA A 116 31.46 -26.43 -7.54
C ALA A 116 30.09 -27.00 -7.16
N LYS A 117 29.64 -28.05 -7.86
CA LYS A 117 28.63 -29.02 -7.38
C LYS A 117 28.55 -30.20 -8.35
N SER A 118 28.63 -31.39 -7.76
CA SER A 118 28.63 -32.74 -8.34
C SER A 118 29.99 -33.24 -8.82
N LEU A 119 30.64 -34.01 -7.94
CA LEU A 119 31.22 -35.31 -8.24
C LEU A 119 31.30 -36.09 -6.92
N LYS A 120 30.31 -36.96 -6.70
CA LYS A 120 30.51 -38.27 -6.06
C LYS A 120 30.84 -39.24 -7.19
#